data_AF-X1UKK4-F1
#
_entry.id   AF-X1UKK4-F1
#
_cell.length_a   1.000
_cell.length_b   1.000
_cell.length_c   1.000
_cell.angle_alpha   90.00
_cell.angle_beta   90.00
_cell.angle_gamma   90.00
#
_symmetry.space_group_name_H-M   'P 1'
#
loop_
_entity.id
_entity.type
_entity.pdbx_description
1 polymer ?
#
loop_
_entity_poly.entity_id
_entity_poly.type
_entity_poly.pdbx_seq_one_letter_code
_entity_poly.pdbx_strand_id
1 'polypeptide(L)'
;MQRSDYVYMIADNIMVYQITVPSDLEGNMLHEHLNNYEEKYLKIIAGFDKNFLEHFLIISKGKKQGDLAEILKKMEKISYMIG
;
A
#
# COMPACT_ATOMS: atom_id res chain seq x y z
N MET A 1 10.86 -6.17 -11.86
CA MET A 1 10.93 -5.98 -10.40
C MET A 1 10.50 -7.25 -9.74
N GLN A 2 11.22 -7.67 -8.71
CA GLN A 2 10.80 -8.72 -7.82
C GLN A 2 9.81 -8.16 -6.80
N ARG A 3 9.00 -9.02 -6.19
CA ARG A 3 8.08 -8.66 -5.11
C ARG A 3 8.68 -7.76 -4.03
N SER A 4 9.91 -8.04 -3.60
CA SER A 4 10.60 -7.26 -2.58
C SER A 4 10.86 -5.81 -3.01
N ASP A 5 11.13 -5.58 -4.30
CA ASP A 5 11.33 -4.23 -4.84
C ASP A 5 10.07 -3.37 -4.64
N TYR A 6 8.89 -3.96 -4.81
CA TYR A 6 7.62 -3.25 -4.58
C TYR A 6 7.41 -2.90 -3.11
N VAL A 7 7.78 -3.78 -2.18
CA VAL A 7 7.68 -3.49 -0.74
C VAL A 7 8.60 -2.33 -0.37
N TYR A 8 9.85 -2.32 -0.86
CA TYR A 8 10.77 -1.21 -0.65
C TYR A 8 10.27 0.09 -1.29
N MET A 9 9.75 0.03 -2.52
CA MET A 9 9.20 1.21 -3.19
C MET A 9 8.02 1.82 -2.43
N ILE A 10 7.15 0.99 -1.85
CA ILE A 10 6.04 1.48 -1.01
C ILE A 10 6.58 2.16 0.25
N ALA A 11 7.56 1.55 0.92
CA ALA A 11 8.20 2.12 2.11
C ALA A 11 8.90 3.46 1.79
N ASP A 12 9.62 3.53 0.67
CA ASP A 12 10.27 4.74 0.18
C ASP A 12 9.23 5.84 -0.13
N ASN A 13 8.12 5.49 -0.80
CA ASN A 13 7.04 6.44 -1.08
C ASN A 13 6.42 7.00 0.21
N ILE A 14 6.20 6.15 1.22
CA ILE A 14 5.72 6.58 2.55
C ILE A 14 6.69 7.61 3.16
N MET A 15 7.99 7.35 3.08
CA MET A 15 9.02 8.25 3.60
C MET A 15 9.09 9.57 2.82
N VAL A 16 9.11 9.51 1.49
CA VAL A 16 9.17 10.68 0.60
C VAL A 16 7.94 11.57 0.75
N TYR A 17 6.75 10.97 0.85
CA TYR A 17 5.50 11.70 1.04
C TYR A 17 5.25 12.14 2.49
N GLN A 18 6.14 11.76 3.40
CA GLN A 18 6.04 12.02 4.84
C GLN A 18 4.68 11.56 5.41
N ILE A 19 4.24 10.38 4.98
CA ILE A 19 2.98 9.80 5.41
C ILE A 19 3.13 9.29 6.84
N THR A 20 2.19 9.66 7.70
CA THR A 20 2.13 9.12 9.06
C THR A 20 1.63 7.69 8.99
N VAL A 21 2.53 6.74 9.27
CA VAL A 21 2.18 5.32 9.35
C VAL A 21 1.36 5.09 10.62
N PRO A 22 0.21 4.39 10.56
CA PRO A 22 -0.53 4.02 11.76
C PRO A 22 0.36 3.24 12.73
N SER A 23 0.22 3.47 14.04
CA SER A 23 1.03 2.84 15.09
C SER A 23 1.17 1.32 14.99
N ASP A 24 0.12 0.65 14.51
CA ASP A 24 0.07 -0.82 14.39
C ASP A 24 0.86 -1.36 13.18
N LEU A 25 1.28 -0.45 12.30
CA LEU A 25 2.07 -0.73 11.10
C LEU A 25 3.47 -0.09 11.21
N GLU A 26 3.83 0.56 12.31
CA GLU A 26 5.15 1.20 12.46
C GLU A 26 6.31 0.18 12.49
N GLY A 27 7.49 0.64 12.09
CA GLY A 27 8.71 -0.17 12.09
C GLY A 27 8.64 -1.37 11.13
N ASN A 28 8.96 -2.56 11.64
CA ASN A 28 8.98 -3.80 10.84
C ASN A 28 7.56 -4.31 10.50
N MET A 29 6.53 -3.82 11.20
CA MET A 29 5.14 -4.28 11.00
C MET A 29 4.59 -3.88 9.63
N LEU A 30 5.02 -2.76 9.05
CA LEU A 30 4.69 -2.37 7.68
C LEU A 30 5.19 -3.41 6.67
N HIS A 31 6.45 -3.82 6.82
CA HIS A 31 7.06 -4.81 5.93
C HIS A 31 6.36 -6.16 6.06
N GLU A 32 6.04 -6.59 7.29
CA GLU A 32 5.26 -7.82 7.52
C GLU A 32 3.85 -7.72 6.92
N HIS A 33 3.18 -6.58 7.09
CA HIS A 33 1.85 -6.34 6.52
C HIS A 33 1.88 -6.44 4.99
N LEU A 34 2.79 -5.71 4.33
CA LEU A 34 2.98 -5.76 2.88
C LEU A 34 3.43 -7.14 2.42
N ASN A 35 4.19 -7.87 3.24
CA ASN A 35 4.58 -9.25 2.97
C ASN A 35 3.42 -10.26 3.01
N ASN A 36 2.21 -9.86 3.39
CA ASN A 36 1.02 -10.69 3.22
C ASN A 36 0.29 -10.46 1.89
N TYR A 37 0.77 -9.51 1.07
CA TYR A 37 0.15 -9.22 -0.23
C TYR A 37 0.82 -10.00 -1.37
N GLU A 38 -0.01 -10.43 -2.32
CA GLU A 38 0.40 -10.92 -3.63
C GLU A 38 1.03 -9.77 -4.43
N GLU A 39 2.00 -10.10 -5.27
CA GLU A 39 2.78 -9.15 -6.07
C GLU A 39 1.91 -8.19 -6.90
N LYS A 40 0.80 -8.70 -7.48
CA LYS A 40 -0.12 -7.87 -8.28
C LYS A 40 -0.71 -6.71 -7.49
N TYR A 41 -0.97 -6.89 -6.19
CA TYR A 41 -1.50 -5.83 -5.33
C TYR A 41 -0.40 -4.89 -4.85
N LEU A 42 0.79 -5.42 -4.56
CA LEU A 42 1.94 -4.59 -4.22
C LEU A 42 2.30 -3.65 -5.37
N LYS A 43 2.22 -4.11 -6.62
CA LYS A 43 2.40 -3.26 -7.80
C LYS A 43 1.39 -2.11 -7.86
N ILE A 44 0.13 -2.36 -7.51
CA ILE A 44 -0.92 -1.32 -7.43
C ILE A 44 -0.55 -0.29 -6.37
N ILE A 45 -0.26 -0.76 -5.15
CA ILE A 45 0.02 0.10 -3.99
C ILE A 45 1.29 0.94 -4.23
N ALA A 46 2.31 0.38 -4.87
CA ALA A 46 3.54 1.09 -5.22
C ALA A 46 3.31 2.23 -6.23
N GLY A 47 2.23 2.19 -7.00
CA GLY A 47 1.84 3.24 -7.93
C GLY A 47 0.94 4.32 -7.34
N PHE A 48 0.56 4.23 -6.06
CA PHE A 48 -0.28 5.23 -5.41
C PHE A 48 0.47 6.52 -5.12
N ASP A 49 -0.21 7.64 -5.36
CA ASP A 49 0.20 8.94 -4.83
C ASP A 49 0.01 9.01 -3.30
N LYS A 50 0.39 10.15 -2.72
CA LYS A 50 0.28 10.39 -1.28
C LYS A 50 -1.11 10.07 -0.71
N ASN A 51 -2.18 10.56 -1.35
CA ASN A 51 -3.54 10.46 -0.82
C ASN A 51 -4.04 9.01 -0.87
N PHE A 52 -3.80 8.32 -1.98
CA PHE A 52 -4.19 6.91 -2.10
C PHE A 52 -3.39 6.02 -1.16
N LEU A 53 -2.11 6.31 -0.95
CA LEU A 53 -1.25 5.55 -0.07
C LEU A 53 -1.63 5.76 1.41
N GLU A 54 -1.94 7.00 1.81
CA GLU A 54 -2.52 7.31 3.12
C GLU A 54 -3.84 6.57 3.34
N HIS A 55 -4.75 6.66 2.36
CA HIS A 55 -6.03 5.98 2.46
C HIS A 55 -5.86 4.47 2.58
N PHE A 56 -4.95 3.87 1.79
CA PHE A 56 -4.61 2.45 1.86
C PHE A 56 -4.17 2.05 3.26
N LEU A 57 -3.22 2.77 3.87
CA LEU A 57 -2.71 2.44 5.21
C LEU A 57 -3.80 2.49 6.29
N ILE A 58 -4.77 3.40 6.16
CA ILE A 58 -5.90 3.51 7.09
C ILE A 58 -6.86 2.33 6.92
N ILE A 59 -7.25 2.00 5.68
CA ILE A 59 -8.25 0.96 5.43
C ILE A 59 -7.69 -0.45 5.58
N SER A 60 -6.38 -0.63 5.40
CA SER A 60 -5.72 -1.94 5.46
C SER A 60 -5.50 -2.42 6.89
N LYS A 61 -5.55 -1.50 7.85
CA LYS A 61 -5.45 -1.79 9.28
C LYS A 61 -6.44 -2.87 9.70
N GLY A 62 -5.90 -3.97 10.24
CA GLY A 62 -6.68 -5.09 10.78
C GLY A 62 -7.45 -5.91 9.74
N LYS A 63 -7.26 -5.65 8.44
CA LYS A 63 -7.93 -6.38 7.36
C LYS A 63 -6.97 -7.33 6.65
N LYS A 64 -7.50 -8.44 6.15
CA LYS A 64 -6.73 -9.35 5.28
C LYS A 64 -6.80 -8.85 3.85
N GLN A 65 -5.81 -9.24 3.03
CA GLN A 65 -5.79 -8.91 1.60
C GLN A 65 -7.11 -9.25 0.89
N GLY A 66 -7.75 -10.38 1.24
CA GLY A 66 -9.03 -10.79 0.64
C GLY A 66 -10.13 -9.74 0.78
N ASP A 67 -10.18 -9.06 1.92
CA ASP A 67 -11.17 -8.01 2.21
C ASP A 67 -10.88 -6.71 1.47
N LEU A 68 -9.63 -6.53 1.04
CA LEU A 68 -9.13 -5.34 0.36
C LEU A 68 -8.99 -5.53 -1.15
N ALA A 69 -9.06 -6.76 -1.66
CA ALA A 69 -8.79 -7.08 -3.06
C ALA A 69 -9.68 -6.30 -4.04
N GLU A 70 -10.98 -6.20 -3.75
CA GLU A 70 -11.91 -5.40 -4.58
C GLU A 70 -11.70 -3.90 -4.39
N ILE A 71 -11.36 -3.46 -3.18
CA ILE A 71 -11.13 -2.04 -2.87
C ILE A 71 -9.87 -1.55 -3.58
N LEU A 72 -8.76 -2.31 -3.52
CA LEU A 72 -7.51 -2.01 -4.21
C LEU A 72 -7.70 -1.89 -5.72
N LYS A 73 -8.48 -2.80 -6.34
CA LYS A 73 -8.82 -2.71 -7.77
C LYS A 73 -9.63 -1.45 -8.10
N LYS A 74 -10.54 -1.03 -7.21
CA LYS A 74 -11.30 0.21 -7.39
C LYS A 74 -10.38 1.42 -7.23
N MET A 75 -9.52 1.43 -6.21
CA MET A 75 -8.53 2.49 -5.98
C MET A 75 -7.58 2.63 -7.17
N GLU A 76 -7.08 1.52 -7.73
CA GLU A 76 -6.26 1.51 -8.95
C GLU A 76 -6.96 2.21 -10.11
N LYS A 77 -8.22 1.88 -10.39
CA LYS A 77 -8.97 2.52 -11.47
C LYS A 77 -9.14 4.02 -11.23
N ILE A 78 -9.40 4.42 -9.99
CA ILE A 78 -9.58 5.83 -9.63
C ILE A 78 -8.24 6.57 -9.73
N SER A 79 -7.13 5.98 -9.28
CA SER A 79 -5.81 6.62 -9.37
C SER A 79 -5.41 6.89 -10.82
N TYR A 80 -5.77 6.01 -11.76
CA TYR A 80 -5.58 6.24 -13.20
C TYR A 80 -6.49 7.31 -13.82
N MET A 81 -7.63 7.62 -13.19
CA MET A 81 -8.55 8.65 -13.69
C MET A 81 -8.22 10.05 -13.17
N ILE A 82 -7.56 10.13 -12.01
CA ILE A 82 -7.25 11.39 -11.33
C ILE A 82 -5.77 11.79 -11.54
N GLY A 83 -4.88 10.85 -11.84
CA GLY A 83 -3.49 11.08 -12.23
C GLY A 83 -3.31 11.41 -13.71
#